data_AF-K4PU22-F1
#
_entry.id   AF-K4PU22-F1
#
_cell.length_a   1.000
_cell.length_b   1.000
_cell.length_c   1.000
_cell.angle_alpha   90.00
_cell.angle_beta   90.00
_cell.angle_gamma   90.00
#
_symmetry.space_group_name_H-M   'P 1'
#
loop_
_entity.id
_entity.type
_entity.pdbx_description
1 polymer ?
#
loop_
_entity_poly.entity_id
_entity_poly.type
_entity_poly.pdbx_seq_one_letter_code
_entity_poly.pdbx_strand_id
1 'polypeptide(L)'
;MQLFTRYGEVNVSRHAVIRWRQRTGKSFAEMVHAIANATRPSKRQLRRIIKRAPWQPKRILECDCAYFVIVNKHIVTVYDKRWDKTNDAT
;
A
#
# COMPACT_ATOMS: atom_id res chain seq x y z
N MET A 1 10.01 11.84 -3.84
CA MET A 1 10.22 11.22 -5.16
C MET A 1 8.88 10.99 -5.81
N GLN A 2 8.74 11.24 -7.11
CA GLN A 2 7.47 11.10 -7.85
C GLN A 2 7.48 9.79 -8.66
N LEU A 3 6.33 9.12 -8.70
CA LEU A 3 6.11 7.86 -9.43
C LEU A 3 4.79 7.92 -10.17
N PHE A 4 4.74 7.32 -11.36
CA PHE A 4 3.50 7.14 -12.11
C PHE A 4 2.79 5.85 -11.66
N THR A 5 1.50 5.96 -11.39
CA THR A 5 0.65 4.84 -10.95
C THR A 5 -0.71 4.88 -11.63
N ARG A 6 -1.57 3.90 -11.33
CA ARG A 6 -2.99 3.92 -11.76
C ARG A 6 -3.80 5.10 -11.22
N TYR A 7 -3.32 5.80 -10.20
CA TYR A 7 -3.92 7.05 -9.72
C TYR A 7 -3.32 8.31 -10.37
N GLY A 8 -2.44 8.14 -11.36
CA GLY A 8 -1.58 9.18 -11.91
C GLY A 8 -0.30 9.31 -11.08
N GLU A 9 0.29 10.50 -11.14
CA GLU A 9 1.49 10.83 -10.38
C GLU A 9 1.24 10.82 -8.88
N VAL A 10 2.07 10.09 -8.16
CA VAL A 10 2.09 10.06 -6.71
C VAL A 10 3.50 10.29 -6.17
N ASN A 11 3.58 11.00 -5.05
CA ASN A 11 4.82 11.26 -4.35
C ASN A 11 5.05 10.24 -3.24
N VAL A 12 6.21 9.61 -3.20
CA VAL A 12 6.60 8.72 -2.11
C VAL A 12 7.29 9.52 -1.02
N SER A 13 6.73 9.46 0.20
CA SER A 13 7.34 10.05 1.39
C SER A 13 8.51 9.22 1.90
N ARG A 14 9.49 9.86 2.56
CA ARG A 14 10.59 9.14 3.24
C ARG A 14 10.06 8.14 4.27
N HIS A 15 8.98 8.49 4.97
CA HIS A 15 8.35 7.60 5.94
C HIS A 15 7.84 6.30 5.29
N ALA A 16 7.20 6.39 4.13
CA ALA A 16 6.73 5.22 3.39
C ALA A 16 7.88 4.29 2.97
N VAL A 17 9.03 4.84 2.57
CA VAL A 17 10.23 4.05 2.22
C VAL A 17 10.75 3.28 3.43
N ILE A 18 10.85 3.95 4.59
CA ILE A 18 11.28 3.32 5.84
C ILE A 18 10.31 2.19 6.23
N ARG A 19 9.00 2.46 6.19
CA ARG A 19 7.97 1.46 6.50
C ARG A 19 8.01 0.26 5.55
N TRP A 20 8.18 0.50 4.25
CA TRP A 20 8.34 -0.59 3.28
C TRP A 20 9.48 -1.53 3.66
N ARG A 21 10.67 -0.98 3.93
CA ARG A 21 11.84 -1.78 4.29
C ARG A 21 11.62 -2.56 5.61
N GLN A 22 11.04 -1.90 6.61
CA GLN A 22 10.73 -2.53 7.90
C GLN A 22 9.72 -3.68 7.79
N ARG A 23 8.71 -3.54 6.93
CA ARG A 23 7.60 -4.50 6.83
C ARG A 23 7.90 -5.65 5.89
N THR A 24 8.62 -5.40 4.81
CA THR A 24 8.81 -6.38 3.74
C THR A 24 10.24 -6.92 3.67
N GLY A 25 11.20 -6.24 4.29
CA GLY A 25 12.64 -6.52 4.13
C GLY A 25 13.20 -6.15 2.76
N LYS A 26 12.36 -5.62 1.85
CA LYS A 26 12.71 -5.37 0.45
C LYS A 26 13.40 -4.02 0.24
N SER A 27 14.16 -3.95 -0.83
CA SER A 27 14.85 -2.75 -1.29
C SER A 27 13.88 -1.69 -1.80
N PHE A 28 14.39 -0.48 -2.00
CA PHE A 28 13.63 0.62 -2.58
C PHE A 28 13.28 0.39 -4.05
N ALA A 29 14.18 -0.22 -4.83
CA ALA A 29 13.89 -0.58 -6.23
C ALA A 29 12.69 -1.53 -6.33
N GLU A 30 12.61 -2.52 -5.43
CA GLU A 30 11.45 -3.41 -5.34
C GLU A 30 10.16 -2.66 -4.92
N MET A 31 10.27 -1.63 -4.08
CA MET A 31 9.13 -0.75 -3.75
C MET A 31 8.61 -0.03 -5.00
N VAL A 32 9.51 0.54 -5.80
CA VAL A 32 9.16 1.23 -7.04
C VAL A 32 8.46 0.28 -8.01
N HIS A 33 9.03 -0.91 -8.22
CA HIS A 33 8.43 -1.94 -9.06
C HIS A 33 7.05 -2.37 -8.53
N ALA A 34 6.91 -2.55 -7.22
CA ALA A 34 5.64 -2.90 -6.60
C ALA A 34 4.58 -1.81 -6.76
N ILE A 35 4.96 -0.53 -6.63
CA ILE A 35 4.06 0.62 -6.83
C ILE A 35 3.62 0.74 -8.29
N ALA A 36 4.55 0.55 -9.24
CA ALA A 36 4.25 0.62 -10.67
C ALA A 36 3.23 -0.46 -11.10
N ASN A 37 3.33 -1.65 -10.52
CA ASN A 37 2.41 -2.76 -10.78
C ASN A 37 1.20 -2.81 -9.84
N ALA A 38 1.11 -1.90 -8.87
CA ALA A 38 0.04 -1.93 -7.89
C ALA A 38 -1.32 -1.63 -8.53
N THR A 39 -2.35 -2.30 -8.03
CA THR A 39 -3.72 -2.16 -8.50
C THR A 39 -4.53 -1.32 -7.53
N ARG A 40 -5.61 -0.72 -8.04
CA ARG A 40 -6.63 -0.11 -7.20
C ARG A 40 -7.61 -1.21 -6.77
N PRO A 41 -7.82 -1.44 -5.45
CA PRO A 41 -8.85 -2.37 -5.02
C PRO A 41 -10.23 -1.89 -5.46
N SER A 42 -11.11 -2.83 -5.80
CA SER A 42 -12.53 -2.56 -6.02
C SER A 42 -13.19 -2.00 -4.76
N LYS A 43 -14.35 -1.34 -4.90
CA LYS A 43 -15.12 -0.83 -3.75
C LYS A 43 -15.49 -1.93 -2.74
N ARG A 44 -15.64 -3.18 -3.19
CA ARG A 44 -15.91 -4.32 -2.31
C ARG A 44 -14.65 -4.75 -1.54
N GLN A 45 -13.51 -4.87 -2.23
CA GLN A 45 -12.22 -5.18 -1.59
C GLN A 45 -11.81 -4.12 -0.59
N LEU A 46 -11.89 -2.84 -0.96
CA LEU A 46 -11.56 -1.73 -0.08
C LEU A 46 -12.38 -1.76 1.22
N ARG A 47 -13.68 -2.06 1.14
CA ARG A 47 -14.54 -2.22 2.33
C ARG A 47 -14.10 -3.37 3.24
N ARG A 48 -13.68 -4.51 2.67
CA ARG A 48 -13.16 -5.64 3.46
C ARG A 48 -11.85 -5.27 4.16
N ILE A 49 -10.93 -4.63 3.43
CA ILE A 49 -9.65 -4.16 3.97
C ILE A 49 -9.90 -3.19 5.13
N ILE A 50 -10.74 -2.16 4.93
CA ILE A 50 -11.07 -1.18 5.98
C ILE A 50 -11.70 -1.83 7.22
N LYS A 51 -12.54 -2.87 7.03
CA LYS A 51 -13.18 -3.57 8.16
C LYS A 51 -12.15 -4.30 9.04
N ARG A 52 -11.06 -4.78 8.46
CA ARG A 52 -10.02 -5.59 9.15
C ARG A 52 -8.81 -4.76 9.59
N ALA A 53 -8.58 -3.66 8.89
CA ALA A 53 -7.48 -2.76 9.16
C ALA A 53 -7.83 -1.84 10.35
N PRO A 54 -6.89 -1.62 11.29
CA PRO A 54 -7.05 -0.57 12.30
C PRO A 54 -6.92 0.85 11.72
N TRP A 55 -6.71 0.97 10.41
CA TRP A 55 -6.54 2.20 9.67
C TRP A 55 -7.68 2.34 8.65
N GLN A 56 -8.19 3.56 8.45
CA GLN A 56 -9.34 3.86 7.58
C GLN A 56 -8.92 4.69 6.35
N PRO A 57 -8.15 4.12 5.41
CA PRO A 57 -7.69 4.84 4.24
C PRO A 57 -8.83 5.08 3.25
N LYS A 58 -8.89 6.30 2.68
CA LYS A 58 -9.81 6.60 1.59
C LYS A 58 -9.29 6.10 0.23
N ARG A 59 -7.97 6.00 0.06
CA ARG A 59 -7.31 5.60 -1.18
C ARG A 59 -6.10 4.74 -0.87
N ILE A 60 -6.01 3.58 -1.53
CA ILE A 60 -4.86 2.69 -1.41
C ILE A 60 -4.51 2.11 -2.78
N LEU A 61 -3.22 1.84 -2.97
CA LEU A 61 -2.72 0.93 -4.00
C LEU A 61 -2.37 -0.39 -3.34
N GLU A 62 -2.64 -1.50 -4.02
CA GLU A 62 -2.42 -2.85 -3.54
C GLU A 62 -1.46 -3.59 -4.46
N CYS A 63 -0.42 -4.20 -3.87
CA CYS A 63 0.43 -5.18 -4.53
C CYS A 63 0.35 -6.52 -3.78
N ASP A 64 1.09 -7.52 -4.27
CA ASP A 64 1.05 -8.88 -3.73
C ASP A 64 1.37 -8.97 -2.23
N CYS A 65 2.26 -8.09 -1.74
CA CYS A 65 2.77 -8.14 -0.37
C CYS A 65 2.41 -6.94 0.50
N ALA A 66 1.80 -5.87 -0.05
CA ALA A 66 1.55 -4.66 0.73
C ALA A 66 0.39 -3.81 0.22
N TYR A 67 -0.11 -2.96 1.12
CA TYR A 67 -1.00 -1.86 0.84
C TYR A 67 -0.26 -0.52 1.00
N PHE A 68 -0.29 0.32 -0.03
CA PHE A 68 0.24 1.68 -0.01
C PHE A 68 -0.90 2.66 0.25
N VAL A 69 -0.84 3.40 1.35
CA VAL A 69 -1.87 4.39 1.68
C VAL A 69 -1.56 5.72 1.00
N ILE A 70 -2.55 6.27 0.30
CA ILE A 70 -2.43 7.52 -0.45
C ILE A 70 -3.28 8.61 0.19
N VAL A 71 -2.65 9.75 0.49
CA VAL A 71 -3.30 10.98 0.95
C VAL A 71 -2.78 12.14 0.11
N ASN A 72 -3.67 12.92 -0.50
CA ASN A 72 -3.29 14.09 -1.32
C ASN A 72 -2.23 13.80 -2.40
N LYS A 73 -2.32 12.65 -3.09
CA LYS A 73 -1.31 12.15 -4.05
C LYS A 73 0.05 11.78 -3.43
N HIS A 74 0.15 11.66 -2.11
CA HIS A 74 1.34 11.16 -1.44
C HIS A 74 1.12 9.75 -0.90
N ILE A 75 2.05 8.84 -1.18
CA ILE A 75 2.17 7.58 -0.44
C ILE A 75 2.79 7.91 0.92
N VAL A 76 1.95 7.85 1.97
CA VAL A 76 2.29 8.27 3.32
C VAL A 76 2.76 7.11 4.21
N THR A 77 2.26 5.90 3.96
CA THR A 77 2.64 4.71 4.72
C THR A 77 2.39 3.43 3.93
N VAL A 78 2.96 2.33 4.43
CA VAL A 78 2.90 1.00 3.85
C VAL A 78 2.48 0.01 4.94
N TYR A 79 1.48 -0.81 4.64
CA TYR A 79 1.04 -1.91 5.49
C TYR A 79 1.34 -3.25 4.82
N ASP A 80 1.80 -4.21 5.58
CA ASP A 80 1.98 -5.59 5.09
C ASP A 80 0.60 -6.22 4.87
N LYS A 81 0.38 -6.80 3.70
CA LYS A 81 -0.85 -7.50 3.34
C LYS A 81 -0.99 -8.84 4.07
N ARG A 82 0.10 -9.44 4.55
CA ARG A 82 0.08 -10.68 5.33
C ARG A 82 -0.75 -10.57 6.61
N TRP A 83 -0.86 -9.38 7.19
CA TRP A 83 -1.76 -9.11 8.32
C TRP A 83 -3.23 -9.44 8.02
N ASP A 84 -3.66 -9.30 6.77
CA ASP A 84 -5.03 -9.60 6.33
C ASP A 84 -5.29 -11.12 6.26
N LYS A 85 -4.27 -11.91 5.89
CA LYS A 85 -4.39 -13.37 5.73
C LYS A 85 -4.51 -14.11 7.06
N THR A 86 -3.86 -13.62 8.11
CA THR A 86 -3.92 -14.25 9.45
C THR A 86 -5.32 -14.14 10.07
N ASN A 87 -6.09 -13.10 9.71
CA ASN A 87 -7.46 -12.88 10.22
C ASN A 87 -8.56 -13.58 9.39
N ASP A 88 -8.19 -14.27 8.30
CA ASP A 88 -9.11 -15.10 7.51
C ASP A 88 -9.10 -16.58 7.94
N ALA A 89 -8.15 -16.97 8.81
CA ALA A 89 -7.95 -18.34 9.26
C ALA A 89 -8.55 -18.64 10.65
N THR A 90 -9.32 -17.70 11.21
CA THR A 90 -9.97 -17.79 12.53
C THR A 90 -11.44 -17.42 12.38
#